data_AF-A0A527XHA8-F1
#
_entry.id   AF-A0A527XHA8-F1
#
_cell.length_a   1.000
_cell.length_b   1.000
_cell.length_c   1.000
_cell.angle_alpha   90.00
_cell.angle_beta   90.00
_cell.angle_gamma   90.00
#
_symmetry.space_group_name_H-M   'P 1'
#
loop_
_entity.id
_entity.type
_entity.pdbx_description
1 polymer ?
#
loop_
_entity_poly.entity_id
_entity_poly.type
_entity_poly.pdbx_seq_one_letter_code
_entity_poly.pdbx_strand_id
1 'polypeptide(L)' 'PQTHALVASAVAAEQVLDLVERGVGDFHFYTMNRADLVFAICHMIGIRSHEAEAAAGSAAA' A
#
# COMPACT_ATOMS: atom_id res chain seq x y z
N PRO A 1 -4.50 1.15 19.68
CA PRO A 1 -3.27 0.95 18.86
C PRO A 1 -3.50 0.59 17.37
N GLN A 2 -4.61 -0.06 17.00
CA GLN A 2 -4.91 -0.43 15.60
C GLN A 2 -5.50 0.71 14.77
N THR A 3 -6.40 1.51 15.35
CA THR A 3 -7.01 2.68 14.68
C THR A 3 -5.97 3.68 14.20
N HIS A 4 -4.90 3.89 14.97
CA HIS A 4 -3.80 4.76 14.58
C HIS A 4 -3.09 4.29 13.30
N ALA A 5 -2.89 2.98 13.13
CA ALA A 5 -2.28 2.42 11.93
C ALA A 5 -3.17 2.61 10.70
N LEU A 6 -4.49 2.47 10.85
CA LEU A 6 -5.46 2.73 9.78
C LEU A 6 -5.42 4.21 9.33
N VAL A 7 -5.48 5.12 10.29
CA VAL A 7 -5.40 6.57 10.02
C VAL A 7 -4.07 6.93 9.37
N ALA A 8 -2.94 6.44 9.91
CA ALA A 8 -1.62 6.71 9.35
C ALA A 8 -1.47 6.19 7.91
N SER A 9 -2.01 5.01 7.63
CA SER A 9 -1.96 4.43 6.28
C SER A 9 -2.81 5.25 5.30
N ALA A 10 -4.01 5.69 5.71
CA ALA A 10 -4.89 6.49 4.87
C ALA A 10 -4.26 7.85 4.54
N VAL A 11 -3.72 8.54 5.54
CA VAL A 11 -3.03 9.83 5.36
C VAL A 11 -1.83 9.68 4.43
N ALA A 12 -1.01 8.64 4.61
CA ALA A 12 0.14 8.40 3.74
C ALA A 12 -0.27 8.06 2.30
N ALA A 13 -1.37 7.32 2.11
CA ALA A 13 -1.91 7.03 0.77
C ALA A 13 -2.38 8.30 0.05
N GLU A 14 -3.10 9.20 0.74
CA GLU A 14 -3.52 10.50 0.19
C GLU A 14 -2.31 11.34 -0.24
N GLN A 15 -1.25 11.38 0.58
CA GLN A 15 -0.02 12.11 0.24
C GLN A 15 0.67 11.54 -0.99
N VAL A 16 0.72 10.21 -1.13
CA VAL A 16 1.31 9.56 -2.31
C VAL A 16 0.50 9.90 -3.55
N LEU A 17 -0.83 9.83 -3.49
CA LEU A 17 -1.69 10.13 -4.63
C LEU A 17 -1.55 11.59 -5.10
N ASP A 18 -1.51 12.56 -4.16
CA ASP A 18 -1.25 13.97 -4.50
C ASP A 18 0.13 14.17 -5.17
N LEU A 19 1.16 13.46 -4.71
CA LEU A 19 2.49 13.51 -5.34
C LEU A 19 2.50 12.86 -6.72
N VAL A 20 1.76 11.78 -6.92
CA VAL A 20 1.59 11.13 -8.24
C VAL A 20 0.92 12.09 -9.23
N GLU A 21 -0.15 12.79 -8.82
CA GLU A 21 -0.82 13.81 -9.65
C GLU A 21 0.13 14.95 -10.05
N ARG A 22 1.15 15.23 -9.23
CA ARG A 22 2.21 16.22 -9.51
C ARG A 22 3.38 15.66 -10.31
N GLY A 23 3.31 14.40 -10.74
CA GLY A 23 4.30 13.76 -11.62
C GLY A 23 5.42 13.00 -10.89
N VAL A 24 5.30 12.75 -9.59
CA VAL A 24 6.27 11.91 -8.85
C VAL A 24 5.95 10.43 -9.08
N GLY A 25 6.91 9.67 -9.62
CA GLY A 25 6.73 8.25 -9.94
C GLY A 25 7.41 7.26 -8.97
N ASP A 26 8.42 7.72 -8.23
CA ASP A 26 9.24 6.86 -7.37
C ASP A 26 9.05 7.21 -5.89
N PHE A 27 8.75 6.18 -5.09
CA PHE A 27 8.48 6.33 -3.66
C PHE A 27 9.36 5.40 -2.84
N HIS A 28 9.97 5.95 -1.78
CA HIS A 28 10.71 5.18 -0.78
C HIS A 28 10.01 5.26 0.57
N PHE A 29 9.57 4.12 1.08
CA PHE A 29 8.96 4.03 2.40
C PHE A 29 10.00 3.65 3.45
N TYR A 30 10.23 4.54 4.41
CA TYR A 30 10.91 4.17 5.65
C TYR A 30 9.98 3.31 6.50
N THR A 31 10.08 2.00 6.32
CA THR A 31 9.18 1.03 6.97
C THR A 31 9.30 1.02 8.48
N MET A 32 10.44 1.49 9.03
CA MET A 32 10.76 1.41 10.46
C MET A 32 10.58 -0.01 11.04
N ASN A 33 10.91 -1.03 10.23
CA ASN A 33 10.72 -2.44 10.55
C ASN A 33 9.25 -2.84 10.82
N ARG A 34 8.29 -2.15 10.18
CA ARG A 34 6.85 -2.41 10.28
C ARG A 34 6.25 -2.62 8.89
N ALA A 35 6.17 -3.87 8.45
CA ALA A 35 5.70 -4.22 7.11
C ALA A 35 4.20 -3.93 6.91
N ASP A 36 3.36 -4.23 7.90
CA ASP A 36 1.89 -4.14 7.77
C ASP A 36 1.40 -2.74 7.38
N LEU A 37 2.02 -1.70 7.93
CA LEU A 37 1.67 -0.31 7.62
C LEU A 37 1.91 0.02 6.14
N VAL A 38 3.11 -0.31 5.65
CA VAL A 38 3.50 -0.02 4.27
C VAL A 38 2.73 -0.91 3.29
N PHE A 39 2.47 -2.16 3.66
CA PHE A 39 1.65 -3.07 2.88
C PHE A 39 0.21 -2.54 2.68
N ALA A 40 -0.38 -1.98 3.74
CA ALA A 40 -1.70 -1.34 3.67
C ALA A 40 -1.68 -0.11 2.76
N ILE A 41 -0.65 0.74 2.84
CA ILE A 41 -0.48 1.90 1.94
C ILE A 41 -0.45 1.44 0.48
N CYS A 42 0.40 0.46 0.16
CA CYS A 42 0.51 -0.11 -1.19
C CYS A 42 -0.86 -0.59 -1.71
N HIS A 43 -1.63 -1.30 -0.87
CA HIS A 43 -2.97 -1.74 -1.24
C HIS A 43 -3.94 -0.58 -1.52
N MET A 44 -3.88 0.50 -0.75
CA MET A 44 -4.76 1.65 -0.97
C MET A 44 -4.44 2.41 -2.26
N ILE A 45 -3.17 2.48 -2.66
CA ILE A 45 -2.74 3.13 -3.91
C ILE A 45 -2.80 2.22 -5.13
N GLY A 46 -3.42 1.04 -5.03
CA GLY A 46 -3.65 0.13 -6.15
C GLY A 46 -2.51 -0.84 -6.45
N ILE A 47 -1.40 -0.82 -5.69
CA ILE A 47 -0.32 -1.81 -5.81
C ILE A 47 -0.80 -3.11 -5.15
N ARG A 48 -0.74 -4.22 -5.88
CA ARG A 48 -1.16 -5.56 -5.40
C ARG A 48 0.03 -6.51 -5.43
N SER A 49 0.05 -7.47 -4.52
CA SER A 49 1.01 -8.57 -4.57
C SER A 49 0.62 -9.55 -5.67
N HIS A 50 1.57 -9.87 -6.55
CA HIS A 50 1.36 -10.80 -7.66
C HIS A 50 1.09 -12.25 -7.18
N GLU A 51 1.54 -12.59 -5.96
CA GLU A 51 1.25 -13.89 -5.32
C GLU A 51 -0.23 -14.05 -4.92
N ALA A 52 -0.92 -12.96 -4.55
CA ALA A 52 -2.33 -13.01 -4.22
C ALA A 52 -3.20 -13.25 -5.46
N GLU A 53 -2.82 -12.70 -6.61
CA GLU A 53 -3.45 -12.98 -7.91
C GLU A 53 -3.22 -14.44 -8.36
N ALA A 54 -2.01 -14.96 -8.18
CA ALA A 54 -1.68 -16.35 -8.50
C ALA A 54 -2.49 -17.36 -7.66
N ALA A 55 -2.67 -17.09 -6.37
CA ALA A 55 -3.48 -17.94 -5.48
C ALA A 55 -4.99 -17.87 -5.76
N ALA A 56 -5.51 -16.70 -6.15
CA ALA A 56 -6.91 -16.55 -6.55
C ALA A 56 -7.22 -17.26 -7.88
N GLY A 57 -6.28 -17.23 -8.83
CA GLY A 57 -6.39 -17.96 -10.10
C GLY A 57 -6.34 -19.49 -9.94
N SER A 58 -5.57 -20.00 -8.98
CA SER A 58 -5.49 -21.46 -8.72
C SER A 58 -6.68 -22.02 -7.95
N ALA A 59 -7.46 -21.19 -7.24
CA ALA A 59 -8.65 -21.62 -6.52
C ALA A 59 -9.91 -21.66 -7.41
N ALA A 60 -9.86 -21.04 -8.59
CA ALA A 60 -10.94 -21.01 -9.58
C ALA A 60 -10.78 -22.04 -10.73
N ALA A 61 -9.70 -22.84 -10.70
CA ALA A 61 -9.41 -23.94 -11.63
C ALA A 61 -9.52 -25.30 -10.92
#